data_AF-A0A1I2IVQ4-F1
#
_entry.id   AF-A0A1I2IVQ4-F1
#
_cell.length_a   1.000
_cell.length_b   1.000
_cell.length_c   1.000
_cell.angle_alpha   90.00
_cell.angle_beta   90.00
_cell.angle_gamma   90.00
#
_symmetry.space_group_name_H-M   'P 1'
#
loop_
_entity.id
_entity.type
_entity.pdbx_description
1 polymer ?
#
loop_
_entity_poly.entity_id
_entity_poly.type
_entity_poly.pdbx_seq_one_letter_code
_entity_poly.pdbx_strand_id
1 'polypeptide(L)'
;MANGNGAKNNTTVSGEIKDDGSSTPTGPRTGGPRVVVNEPTAAPAAPQAPRTSVPAPFAPNTGMTPVVATGGLLALGGAAIYGYHWWRQRQALAAGEGSTPLPNGSGQGQGAPPPNGSGQTQATPPQSGGGTPTQGAPPATDPNYWGTTSRGAEFRSLLTEIEKVSRMPLRLFLSVVANREAGWNRKARNLTAVETAASKRAIEAGPDRGNPTPKFATSLAGAGSGGLFGALAPYVAWTGLDEDFMPYLDADYTIVEDPIVAAICAAKYYQRIVTFYPTVFASGTPAPEDNYRVRLGWASPNELKKDPAGKLFQAVKGRMDEDLAELGLKITDLPPPDASRWPGLKAVVEGMKSLTPTWK
;
A
#
# COMPACT_ATOMS: atom_id res chain seq x y z
N MET A 1 -48.13 39.16 25.77
CA MET A 1 -47.01 39.20 26.74
C MET A 1 -45.75 39.01 25.89
N ALA A 2 -45.05 40.03 25.39
CA ALA A 2 -44.68 41.37 25.89
C ALA A 2 -43.43 41.37 26.78
N ASN A 3 -42.52 42.31 26.49
CA ASN A 3 -41.17 42.54 27.02
C ASN A 3 -40.08 41.55 26.52
N GLY A 4 -38.95 41.98 25.94
CA GLY A 4 -38.56 43.31 25.44
C GLY A 4 -37.30 43.91 26.08
N ASN A 5 -36.65 44.83 25.34
CA ASN A 5 -35.34 45.48 25.58
C ASN A 5 -34.11 44.56 25.42
N GLY A 6 -32.96 45.06 24.94
CA GLY A 6 -32.71 46.39 24.38
C GLY A 6 -31.25 46.55 23.90
N ALA A 7 -31.04 47.19 22.75
CA ALA A 7 -29.72 47.30 22.12
C ALA A 7 -28.92 48.54 22.56
N LYS A 8 -27.61 48.55 22.24
CA LYS A 8 -26.84 49.77 21.93
C LYS A 8 -25.56 49.45 21.14
N ASN A 9 -25.32 50.22 20.09
CA ASN A 9 -24.09 50.21 19.29
C ASN A 9 -23.11 51.26 19.84
N ASN A 10 -21.83 51.17 19.47
CA ASN A 10 -21.09 52.36 19.02
C ASN A 10 -19.98 52.00 18.01
N THR A 11 -19.44 53.01 17.34
CA THR A 11 -18.61 52.92 16.12
C THR A 11 -17.31 53.74 16.31
N THR A 12 -16.46 53.82 15.26
CA THR A 12 -15.52 54.93 14.95
C THR A 12 -14.09 54.82 15.52
N VAL A 13 -12.98 55.13 14.82
CA VAL A 13 -12.58 55.10 13.37
C VAL A 13 -11.04 55.33 13.24
N SER A 14 -10.49 55.35 12.01
CA SER A 14 -9.11 55.75 11.59
C SER A 14 -7.99 54.71 11.68
N GLY A 15 -7.03 54.64 10.72
CA GLY A 15 -6.92 55.37 9.44
C GLY A 15 -5.58 55.16 8.70
N GLU A 16 -5.53 55.51 7.40
CA GLU A 16 -4.38 55.64 6.45
C GLU A 16 -3.34 54.47 6.34
N ILE A 17 -3.07 53.83 5.20
CA ILE A 17 -2.82 54.22 3.79
C ILE A 17 -1.48 54.93 3.53
N LYS A 18 -0.56 54.23 2.84
CA LYS A 18 0.11 54.70 1.61
C LYS A 18 0.88 53.60 0.86
N ASP A 19 0.84 53.68 -0.47
CA ASP A 19 1.62 52.89 -1.42
C ASP A 19 2.79 53.72 -2.00
N ASP A 20 3.99 53.12 -2.10
CA ASP A 20 4.94 53.20 -3.22
C ASP A 20 6.19 52.32 -2.93
N GLY A 21 7.06 51.94 -3.89
CA GLY A 21 6.90 51.96 -5.35
C GLY A 21 8.20 51.68 -6.13
N SER A 22 8.24 50.56 -6.88
CA SER A 22 9.06 50.35 -8.11
C SER A 22 10.61 50.14 -8.05
N SER A 23 11.08 49.43 -9.09
CA SER A 23 12.40 49.52 -9.79
C SER A 23 13.70 48.87 -9.26
N THR A 24 14.12 47.81 -9.96
CA THR A 24 15.50 47.46 -10.37
C THR A 24 16.05 48.48 -11.42
N PRO A 25 17.35 48.51 -11.87
CA PRO A 25 18.27 47.38 -12.10
C PRO A 25 19.82 47.63 -11.95
N THR A 26 20.62 46.66 -12.46
CA THR A 26 22.06 46.71 -12.89
C THR A 26 23.22 46.76 -11.87
N GLY A 27 24.35 46.08 -12.20
CA GLY A 27 25.68 46.14 -11.54
C GLY A 27 26.74 46.82 -12.44
N PRO A 28 28.01 46.38 -12.59
CA PRO A 28 28.86 45.41 -11.84
C PRO A 28 30.31 45.95 -11.51
N ARG A 29 31.20 45.18 -10.81
CA ARG A 29 32.71 45.19 -10.89
C ARG A 29 33.38 44.27 -9.82
N THR A 30 34.27 43.31 -10.14
CA THR A 30 35.77 43.29 -10.28
C THR A 30 36.64 43.55 -9.02
N GLY A 31 37.57 42.61 -8.69
CA GLY A 31 38.74 42.87 -7.81
C GLY A 31 39.43 41.61 -7.24
N GLY A 32 40.78 41.56 -7.26
CA GLY A 32 41.64 40.57 -6.56
C GLY A 32 42.43 41.21 -5.38
N PRO A 33 43.55 40.66 -4.86
CA PRO A 33 44.51 39.74 -5.49
C PRO A 33 45.06 38.58 -4.58
N ARG A 34 46.22 38.00 -4.94
CA ARG A 34 46.93 36.82 -4.37
C ARG A 34 47.81 37.10 -3.12
N VAL A 35 48.20 36.02 -2.42
CA VAL A 35 49.48 35.87 -1.66
C VAL A 35 50.13 34.50 -1.99
N VAL A 36 51.43 34.34 -1.71
CA VAL A 36 52.32 33.15 -1.90
C VAL A 36 53.34 33.15 -0.73
N VAL A 37 54.17 32.14 -0.40
CA VAL A 37 54.74 30.94 -1.07
C VAL A 37 54.72 29.73 -0.06
N ASN A 38 55.45 28.59 -0.09
CA ASN A 38 56.64 28.09 -0.82
C ASN A 38 56.71 26.54 -0.84
N GLU A 39 57.70 25.97 -1.55
CA GLU A 39 58.19 24.58 -1.41
C GLU A 39 59.59 24.53 -0.75
N PRO A 40 60.15 23.33 -0.45
CA PRO A 40 61.48 23.04 -1.03
C PRO A 40 61.77 21.56 -1.43
N THR A 41 62.17 21.38 -2.70
CA THR A 41 63.38 20.66 -3.18
C THR A 41 63.64 19.17 -2.87
N ALA A 42 64.10 18.40 -3.88
CA ALA A 42 64.49 16.97 -3.80
C ALA A 42 65.74 16.61 -4.65
N ALA A 43 66.41 15.48 -4.36
CA ALA A 43 67.39 14.72 -5.20
C ALA A 43 68.06 13.57 -4.38
N PRO A 44 68.77 12.57 -4.98
CA PRO A 44 68.73 11.96 -6.32
C PRO A 44 68.54 10.41 -6.27
N ALA A 45 68.79 9.65 -7.36
CA ALA A 45 68.51 8.19 -7.47
C ALA A 45 69.48 7.38 -8.39
N ALA A 46 69.55 6.04 -8.22
CA ALA A 46 70.07 4.99 -9.14
C ALA A 46 69.98 3.57 -8.49
N PRO A 47 70.14 2.41 -9.19
CA PRO A 47 70.00 2.04 -10.61
C PRO A 47 68.92 0.92 -10.84
N GLN A 48 68.97 0.11 -11.93
CA GLN A 48 67.82 -0.70 -12.44
C GLN A 48 68.03 -2.23 -12.64
N ALA A 49 66.89 -2.97 -12.64
CA ALA A 49 66.53 -4.15 -13.47
C ALA A 49 67.20 -5.53 -13.16
N PRO A 50 66.72 -6.70 -13.69
CA PRO A 50 65.72 -6.91 -14.77
C PRO A 50 64.72 -8.12 -14.72
N ARG A 51 63.71 -8.10 -15.62
CA ARG A 51 62.83 -9.22 -16.14
C ARG A 51 61.70 -9.73 -15.20
N THR A 52 60.54 -10.26 -15.65
CA THR A 52 60.05 -10.64 -17.03
C THR A 52 58.51 -10.58 -17.19
N SER A 53 58.04 -10.48 -18.45
CA SER A 53 56.73 -10.89 -19.03
C SER A 53 55.39 -10.20 -18.65
N VAL A 54 54.65 -9.86 -19.72
CA VAL A 54 53.26 -9.33 -19.85
C VAL A 54 52.26 -10.48 -20.15
N PRO A 55 50.91 -10.31 -20.31
CA PRO A 55 50.12 -9.07 -20.54
C PRO A 55 48.82 -8.88 -19.72
N ALA A 56 48.24 -7.68 -19.82
CA ALA A 56 46.82 -7.39 -19.59
C ALA A 56 46.31 -6.34 -20.62
N PRO A 57 45.02 -6.31 -21.01
CA PRO A 57 44.57 -5.62 -22.23
C PRO A 57 43.90 -4.25 -22.02
N PHE A 58 44.01 -3.41 -23.04
CA PHE A 58 43.12 -2.30 -23.46
C PHE A 58 42.38 -1.45 -22.41
N ALA A 59 42.76 -0.18 -22.33
CA ALA A 59 41.89 0.92 -21.90
C ALA A 59 41.40 1.74 -23.12
N PRO A 60 40.13 2.18 -23.17
CA PRO A 60 39.65 3.26 -24.03
C PRO A 60 39.65 4.61 -23.30
N ASN A 61 39.44 5.70 -24.06
CA ASN A 61 39.82 7.06 -23.66
C ASN A 61 38.72 7.88 -22.95
N THR A 62 39.10 8.98 -22.30
CA THR A 62 38.20 9.93 -21.63
C THR A 62 37.36 10.77 -22.61
N GLY A 63 36.11 11.07 -22.26
CA GLY A 63 35.39 12.19 -22.89
C GLY A 63 33.86 12.20 -22.76
N MET A 64 33.33 12.76 -21.67
CA MET A 64 32.04 13.50 -21.73
C MET A 64 31.85 14.47 -20.56
N THR A 65 31.04 15.50 -20.79
CA THR A 65 30.74 16.60 -19.86
C THR A 65 29.80 16.21 -18.70
N PRO A 66 29.86 16.90 -17.55
CA PRO A 66 28.98 16.63 -16.43
C PRO A 66 27.52 17.03 -16.73
N VAL A 67 26.63 16.05 -16.83
CA VAL A 67 25.19 16.28 -16.62
C VAL A 67 24.96 16.39 -15.11
N VAL A 68 24.18 17.40 -14.68
CA VAL A 68 23.85 17.61 -13.26
C VAL A 68 22.96 16.48 -12.77
N ALA A 69 23.56 15.54 -12.03
CA ALA A 69 22.83 14.49 -11.34
C ALA A 69 22.15 15.06 -10.08
N THR A 70 20.90 15.49 -10.22
CA THR A 70 20.01 15.75 -9.07
C THR A 70 19.76 14.44 -8.33
N GLY A 71 20.45 14.27 -7.19
CA GLY A 71 20.44 13.03 -6.41
C GLY A 71 19.06 12.68 -5.84
N GLY A 72 18.34 11.78 -6.50
CA GLY A 72 17.08 11.21 -6.01
C GLY A 72 17.32 10.29 -4.81
N LEU A 73 16.94 10.75 -3.62
CA LEU A 73 17.23 10.08 -2.34
C LEU A 73 16.23 8.92 -2.07
N LEU A 74 16.42 7.80 -2.78
CA LEU A 74 15.61 6.58 -2.71
C LEU A 74 15.82 5.80 -1.38
N ALA A 75 15.31 6.32 -0.25
CA ALA A 75 15.54 5.69 1.07
C ALA A 75 14.46 5.88 2.17
N LEU A 76 13.26 6.41 1.89
CA LEU A 76 12.33 6.88 2.95
C LEU A 76 10.88 6.34 2.94
N GLY A 77 10.67 5.06 2.59
CA GLY A 77 9.35 4.43 2.67
C GLY A 77 8.83 4.19 4.11
N GLY A 78 9.64 3.59 4.99
CA GLY A 78 9.18 3.14 6.31
C GLY A 78 9.05 4.23 7.40
N ALA A 79 9.75 5.36 7.24
CA ALA A 79 9.92 6.35 8.31
C ALA A 79 8.61 7.08 8.69
N ALA A 80 7.71 7.32 7.74
CA ALA A 80 6.47 8.07 8.00
C ALA A 80 5.45 7.26 8.82
N ILE A 81 5.30 5.96 8.52
CA ILE A 81 4.42 5.06 9.28
C ILE A 81 4.99 4.85 10.69
N TYR A 82 6.31 4.65 10.79
CA TYR A 82 7.01 4.57 12.08
C TYR A 82 6.81 5.83 12.93
N GLY A 83 6.96 7.02 12.35
CA GLY A 83 6.77 8.30 13.05
C GLY A 83 5.36 8.46 13.63
N TYR A 84 4.31 8.06 12.88
CA TYR A 84 2.93 8.11 13.36
C TYR A 84 2.66 7.14 14.51
N HIS A 85 3.15 5.89 14.41
CA HIS A 85 3.00 4.89 15.47
C HIS A 85 3.78 5.27 16.75
N TRP A 86 5.01 5.77 16.61
CA TRP A 86 5.83 6.23 17.72
C TRP A 86 5.21 7.45 18.43
N TRP A 87 4.69 8.40 17.67
CA TRP A 87 3.96 9.57 18.21
C TRP A 87 2.72 9.15 19.00
N ARG A 88 1.93 8.19 18.49
CA ARG A 88 0.74 7.65 19.19
C ARG A 88 1.10 6.90 20.48
N GLN A 89 2.18 6.11 20.48
CA GLN A 89 2.68 5.45 21.71
C GLN A 89 3.13 6.47 22.77
N ARG A 90 3.76 7.57 22.35
CA ARG A 90 4.21 8.64 23.27
C ARG A 90 3.06 9.36 23.97
N GLN A 91 1.87 9.40 23.36
CA GLN A 91 0.66 9.94 23.99
C GLN A 91 0.04 8.94 24.98
N ALA A 92 -0.06 7.65 24.62
CA ALA A 92 -0.57 6.62 25.54
C ALA A 92 0.25 6.55 26.85
N LEU A 93 1.58 6.60 26.74
CA LEU A 93 2.50 6.61 27.89
C LEU A 93 2.42 7.89 28.74
N ALA A 94 1.89 8.99 28.20
CA ALA A 94 1.65 10.23 28.93
C ALA A 94 0.24 10.31 29.56
N ALA A 95 -0.71 9.50 29.07
CA ALA A 95 -2.10 9.47 29.54
C ALA A 95 -2.35 8.46 30.68
N GLY A 96 -1.47 7.46 30.84
CA GLY A 96 -1.60 6.45 31.90
C GLY A 96 -2.69 5.39 31.67
N GLU A 97 -3.29 5.34 30.48
CA GLU A 97 -4.37 4.41 30.16
C GLU A 97 -3.88 3.03 29.69
N GLY A 98 -4.65 2.00 30.02
CA GLY A 98 -4.26 0.60 29.89
C GLY A 98 -4.32 0.01 28.46
N SER A 99 -3.77 -1.20 28.35
CA SER A 99 -3.67 -2.02 27.14
C SER A 99 -4.98 -2.09 26.33
N THR A 100 -4.96 -1.62 25.08
CA THR A 100 -6.08 -1.77 24.16
C THR A 100 -6.00 -3.12 23.42
N PRO A 101 -7.00 -4.02 23.56
CA PRO A 101 -6.98 -5.33 22.93
C PRO A 101 -7.40 -5.29 21.45
N LEU A 102 -7.05 -6.36 20.72
CA LEU A 102 -7.74 -6.72 19.47
C LEU A 102 -9.21 -7.09 19.78
N PRO A 103 -10.14 -7.01 18.81
CA PRO A 103 -11.58 -7.02 19.10
C PRO A 103 -12.04 -8.27 19.87
N ASN A 104 -12.43 -8.10 21.13
CA ASN A 104 -12.92 -9.18 21.95
C ASN A 104 -14.39 -9.48 21.62
N GLY A 105 -14.69 -10.72 21.26
CA GLY A 105 -16.06 -11.21 21.02
C GLY A 105 -16.68 -11.73 22.31
N SER A 106 -17.26 -10.85 23.13
CA SER A 106 -17.85 -11.23 24.42
C SER A 106 -19.27 -10.66 24.60
N GLY A 107 -20.23 -11.25 23.89
CA GLY A 107 -21.67 -11.11 24.13
C GLY A 107 -22.30 -12.51 24.11
N GLN A 108 -23.03 -12.88 25.15
CA GLN A 108 -23.48 -14.26 25.35
C GLN A 108 -24.71 -14.62 24.53
N GLY A 109 -24.67 -15.80 23.91
CA GLY A 109 -25.80 -16.73 23.81
C GLY A 109 -27.05 -16.27 23.06
N GLN A 110 -27.06 -16.45 21.74
CA GLN A 110 -28.26 -16.90 21.01
C GLN A 110 -27.83 -17.89 19.92
N GLY A 111 -28.58 -18.99 19.77
CA GLY A 111 -28.24 -20.09 18.87
C GLY A 111 -28.54 -19.77 17.41
N ALA A 112 -27.88 -20.49 16.50
CA ALA A 112 -28.18 -20.40 15.07
C ALA A 112 -29.61 -20.88 14.78
N PRO A 113 -30.44 -20.13 14.02
CA PRO A 113 -31.68 -20.66 13.48
C PRO A 113 -31.37 -21.70 12.40
N PRO A 114 -32.12 -22.82 12.33
CA PRO A 114 -31.88 -23.87 11.34
C PRO A 114 -32.31 -23.47 9.92
N PRO A 115 -31.77 -24.12 8.88
CA PRO A 115 -32.23 -23.90 7.51
C PRO A 115 -33.66 -24.41 7.33
N ASN A 116 -34.47 -23.70 6.56
CA ASN A 116 -35.73 -24.21 6.04
C ASN A 116 -35.90 -23.76 4.58
N GLY A 117 -36.42 -24.65 3.74
CA GLY A 117 -36.30 -24.54 2.27
C GLY A 117 -37.61 -24.30 1.52
N SER A 118 -37.51 -24.40 0.20
CA SER A 118 -38.61 -24.57 -0.78
C SER A 118 -39.78 -23.58 -0.70
N GLY A 119 -39.70 -22.52 -1.50
CA GLY A 119 -40.84 -21.68 -1.88
C GLY A 119 -40.68 -21.19 -3.32
N GLN A 120 -41.30 -21.88 -4.28
CA GLN A 120 -41.40 -21.41 -5.67
C GLN A 120 -42.67 -20.56 -5.85
N THR A 121 -42.52 -19.33 -6.34
CA THR A 121 -43.63 -18.58 -6.97
C THR A 121 -43.13 -17.74 -8.13
N GLN A 122 -43.20 -18.36 -9.31
CA GLN A 122 -43.66 -17.83 -10.61
C GLN A 122 -43.57 -16.30 -10.88
N ALA A 123 -42.94 -15.95 -12.00
CA ALA A 123 -42.74 -14.55 -12.43
C ALA A 123 -43.91 -13.98 -13.26
N THR A 124 -44.07 -12.65 -13.21
CA THR A 124 -45.00 -11.88 -14.06
C THR A 124 -44.34 -10.57 -14.52
N PRO A 125 -44.18 -10.32 -15.84
CA PRO A 125 -43.70 -9.05 -16.39
C PRO A 125 -44.82 -8.28 -17.14
N PRO A 126 -44.59 -7.03 -17.57
CA PRO A 126 -44.20 -5.88 -16.75
C PRO A 126 -45.23 -4.73 -16.89
N GLN A 127 -45.15 -3.69 -16.06
CA GLN A 127 -45.94 -2.47 -16.28
C GLN A 127 -45.07 -1.21 -16.30
N SER A 128 -45.17 -0.46 -17.39
CA SER A 128 -44.31 0.69 -17.68
C SER A 128 -44.70 1.93 -16.87
N GLY A 129 -43.74 2.51 -16.16
CA GLY A 129 -43.83 3.82 -15.51
C GLY A 129 -42.47 4.52 -15.56
N GLY A 130 -42.44 5.80 -15.95
CA GLY A 130 -41.19 6.50 -16.21
C GLY A 130 -40.40 6.82 -14.93
N GLY A 131 -39.09 6.58 -14.96
CA GLY A 131 -38.15 6.95 -13.91
C GLY A 131 -36.83 7.44 -14.50
N THR A 132 -36.34 8.54 -13.93
CA THR A 132 -34.97 9.13 -13.91
C THR A 132 -33.88 8.51 -14.79
N PRO A 133 -33.02 9.31 -15.46
CA PRO A 133 -31.82 8.79 -16.12
C PRO A 133 -30.96 7.98 -15.16
N THR A 134 -30.96 6.65 -15.31
CA THR A 134 -30.02 5.78 -14.61
C THR A 134 -28.61 6.20 -15.03
N GLN A 135 -27.77 6.58 -14.06
CA GLN A 135 -26.34 6.70 -14.34
C GLN A 135 -25.87 5.34 -14.88
N GLY A 136 -25.46 5.32 -16.15
CA GLY A 136 -24.94 4.10 -16.76
C GLY A 136 -23.80 3.57 -15.90
N ALA A 137 -23.77 2.25 -15.69
CA ALA A 137 -22.67 1.61 -14.99
C ALA A 137 -21.34 2.09 -15.58
N PRO A 138 -20.31 2.43 -14.77
CA PRO A 138 -19.04 2.90 -15.28
C PRO A 138 -18.52 1.99 -16.41
N PRO A 139 -18.11 2.54 -17.56
CA PRO A 139 -17.69 1.72 -18.69
C PRO A 139 -16.54 0.81 -18.24
N ALA A 140 -16.74 -0.50 -18.39
CA ALA A 140 -15.79 -1.48 -17.87
C ALA A 140 -14.39 -1.23 -18.44
N THR A 141 -13.41 -1.02 -17.56
CA THR A 141 -12.02 -0.75 -17.93
C THR A 141 -11.51 -1.84 -18.87
N ASP A 142 -10.99 -1.45 -20.04
CA ASP A 142 -10.43 -2.38 -21.03
C ASP A 142 -9.49 -3.38 -20.33
N PRO A 143 -9.71 -4.72 -20.45
CA PRO A 143 -8.88 -5.72 -19.80
C PRO A 143 -7.40 -5.64 -20.20
N ASN A 144 -7.08 -4.97 -21.31
CA ASN A 144 -5.71 -4.75 -21.79
C ASN A 144 -5.10 -3.42 -21.32
N TYR A 145 -5.87 -2.52 -20.70
CA TYR A 145 -5.38 -1.23 -20.19
C TYR A 145 -4.65 -1.40 -18.85
N TRP A 146 -3.40 -0.93 -18.77
CA TRP A 146 -2.52 -1.07 -17.59
C TRP A 146 -1.92 0.27 -17.13
N GLY A 147 -2.57 1.39 -17.46
CA GLY A 147 -1.95 2.71 -17.36
C GLY A 147 -0.96 2.95 -18.49
N THR A 148 -0.20 4.05 -18.41
CA THR A 148 0.72 4.49 -19.46
C THR A 148 2.17 3.99 -19.29
N THR A 149 2.48 3.25 -18.21
CA THR A 149 3.85 2.83 -17.90
C THR A 149 4.12 1.33 -18.14
N SER A 150 5.40 0.97 -18.15
CA SER A 150 5.89 -0.41 -18.25
C SER A 150 6.20 -1.06 -16.88
N ARG A 151 5.95 -0.36 -15.76
CA ARG A 151 6.17 -0.89 -14.41
C ARG A 151 5.32 -2.15 -14.21
N GLY A 152 5.92 -3.18 -13.59
CA GLY A 152 5.24 -4.46 -13.33
C GLY A 152 4.85 -5.29 -14.56
N ALA A 153 5.32 -4.96 -15.78
CA ALA A 153 4.89 -5.63 -17.00
C ALA A 153 5.04 -7.16 -16.98
N GLU A 154 6.12 -7.67 -16.36
CA GLU A 154 6.41 -9.11 -16.21
C GLU A 154 5.41 -9.88 -15.31
N PHE A 155 4.64 -9.17 -14.50
CA PHE A 155 3.60 -9.71 -13.62
C PHE A 155 2.17 -9.51 -14.17
N ARG A 156 1.99 -8.94 -15.37
CA ARG A 156 0.63 -8.72 -15.94
C ARG A 156 -0.13 -10.02 -16.16
N SER A 157 0.57 -11.09 -16.55
CA SER A 157 0.04 -12.46 -16.64
C SER A 157 -0.58 -12.94 -15.31
N LEU A 158 0.19 -12.83 -14.22
CA LEU A 158 -0.22 -13.14 -12.85
C LEU A 158 -1.44 -12.33 -12.43
N LEU A 159 -1.42 -11.02 -12.68
CA LEU A 159 -2.47 -10.10 -12.27
C LEU A 159 -3.77 -10.29 -13.08
N THR A 160 -3.69 -10.63 -14.37
CA THR A 160 -4.85 -11.05 -15.17
C THR A 160 -5.40 -12.38 -14.69
N GLU A 161 -4.55 -13.38 -14.43
CA GLU A 161 -5.02 -14.72 -14.06
C GLU A 161 -5.65 -14.73 -12.65
N ILE A 162 -5.08 -14.01 -11.67
CA ILE A 162 -5.68 -13.92 -10.33
C ILE A 162 -7.03 -13.18 -10.36
N GLU A 163 -7.19 -12.12 -11.16
CA GLU A 163 -8.48 -11.45 -11.41
C GLU A 163 -9.49 -12.42 -12.05
N LYS A 164 -9.07 -13.18 -13.07
CA LYS A 164 -9.88 -14.18 -13.77
C LYS A 164 -10.35 -15.32 -12.87
N VAL A 165 -9.48 -15.94 -12.07
CA VAL A 165 -9.88 -17.08 -11.21
C VAL A 165 -10.60 -16.63 -9.94
N SER A 166 -10.25 -15.48 -9.35
CA SER A 166 -10.95 -14.94 -8.17
C SER A 166 -12.29 -14.30 -8.50
N ARG A 167 -12.48 -13.85 -9.75
CA ARG A 167 -13.66 -13.14 -10.26
C ARG A 167 -13.89 -11.78 -9.59
N MET A 168 -12.83 -11.19 -9.03
CA MET A 168 -12.81 -9.87 -8.38
C MET A 168 -11.92 -8.90 -9.16
N PRO A 169 -12.20 -7.58 -9.18
CA PRO A 169 -11.47 -6.58 -9.99
C PRO A 169 -10.10 -6.23 -9.37
N LEU A 170 -9.19 -7.20 -9.37
CA LEU A 170 -7.92 -7.14 -8.64
C LEU A 170 -6.79 -6.48 -9.41
N ARG A 171 -6.70 -6.60 -10.74
CA ARG A 171 -5.40 -6.47 -11.43
C ARG A 171 -4.78 -5.08 -11.32
N LEU A 172 -5.60 -4.02 -11.38
CA LEU A 172 -5.15 -2.63 -11.24
C LEU A 172 -4.94 -2.24 -9.76
N PHE A 173 -5.82 -2.70 -8.85
CA PHE A 173 -5.64 -2.49 -7.41
C PHE A 173 -4.36 -3.16 -6.89
N LEU A 174 -4.11 -4.40 -7.27
CA LEU A 174 -2.90 -5.14 -6.92
C LEU A 174 -1.65 -4.58 -7.61
N SER A 175 -1.77 -3.92 -8.77
CA SER A 175 -0.65 -3.17 -9.35
C SER A 175 -0.23 -1.99 -8.46
N VAL A 176 -1.20 -1.24 -7.92
CA VAL A 176 -0.96 -0.16 -6.94
C VAL A 176 -0.34 -0.70 -5.64
N VAL A 177 -0.81 -1.85 -5.15
CA VAL A 177 -0.21 -2.50 -3.96
C VAL A 177 1.22 -2.95 -4.24
N ALA A 178 1.50 -3.64 -5.35
CA ALA A 178 2.84 -4.13 -5.69
C ALA A 178 3.85 -3.00 -5.94
N ASN A 179 3.40 -1.86 -6.47
CA ASN A 179 4.22 -0.66 -6.62
C ASN A 179 4.72 -0.15 -5.26
N ARG A 180 3.83 -0.03 -4.27
CA ARG A 180 4.17 0.56 -2.96
C ARG A 180 4.83 -0.40 -1.98
N GLU A 181 4.30 -1.62 -1.83
CA GLU A 181 4.74 -2.55 -0.77
C GLU A 181 6.05 -3.26 -1.12
N ALA A 182 6.31 -3.48 -2.41
CA ALA A 182 7.44 -4.28 -2.87
C ALA A 182 8.32 -3.56 -3.91
N GLY A 183 7.88 -2.45 -4.51
CA GLY A 183 8.56 -1.88 -5.69
C GLY A 183 8.67 -2.88 -6.83
N TRP A 184 7.68 -3.78 -6.97
CA TRP A 184 7.67 -4.95 -7.85
C TRP A 184 8.72 -6.05 -7.56
N ASN A 185 9.52 -5.93 -6.50
CA ASN A 185 10.45 -7.00 -6.09
C ASN A 185 9.70 -8.15 -5.40
N ARG A 186 9.53 -9.29 -6.07
CA ARG A 186 8.91 -10.50 -5.48
C ARG A 186 9.63 -11.04 -4.24
N LYS A 187 10.89 -10.67 -4.01
CA LYS A 187 11.69 -11.01 -2.83
C LYS A 187 11.78 -9.87 -1.79
N ALA A 188 10.91 -8.88 -1.86
CA ALA A 188 10.83 -7.83 -0.85
C ALA A 188 10.58 -8.42 0.55
N ARG A 189 11.31 -7.92 1.55
CA ARG A 189 11.19 -8.30 2.97
C ARG A 189 11.26 -7.05 3.83
N ASN A 190 10.33 -6.91 4.76
CA ASN A 190 10.29 -5.86 5.76
C ASN A 190 10.53 -6.47 7.15
N LEU A 191 11.81 -6.51 7.54
CA LEU A 191 12.29 -7.05 8.81
C LEU A 191 12.42 -5.97 9.90
N THR A 192 11.68 -4.85 9.79
CA THR A 192 11.70 -3.82 10.82
C THR A 192 11.17 -4.36 12.16
N ALA A 193 11.63 -3.78 13.27
CA ALA A 193 11.24 -4.19 14.62
C ALA A 193 9.71 -4.10 14.87
N VAL A 194 8.99 -3.28 14.10
CA VAL A 194 7.53 -3.17 14.16
C VAL A 194 6.85 -4.37 13.50
N GLU A 195 7.25 -4.71 12.27
CA GLU A 195 6.69 -5.85 11.53
C GLU A 195 7.02 -7.18 12.18
N THR A 196 8.26 -7.37 12.63
CA THR A 196 8.66 -8.61 13.32
C THR A 196 7.95 -8.75 14.67
N ALA A 197 7.79 -7.66 15.44
CA ALA A 197 6.97 -7.69 16.66
C ALA A 197 5.47 -7.89 16.39
N ALA A 198 4.95 -7.42 15.25
CA ALA A 198 3.58 -7.67 14.83
C ALA A 198 3.37 -9.15 14.45
N SER A 199 4.28 -9.73 13.65
CA SER A 199 4.28 -11.14 13.30
C SER A 199 4.38 -12.03 14.53
N LYS A 200 5.36 -11.76 15.42
CA LYS A 200 5.54 -12.48 16.68
C LYS A 200 4.27 -12.46 17.54
N ARG A 201 3.72 -11.27 17.83
CA ARG A 201 2.49 -11.12 18.65
C ARG A 201 1.29 -11.87 18.03
N ALA A 202 1.20 -11.90 16.71
CA ALA A 202 0.10 -12.59 16.02
C ALA A 202 0.25 -14.12 16.04
N ILE A 203 1.47 -14.66 15.97
CA ILE A 203 1.74 -16.10 16.20
C ILE A 203 1.45 -16.47 17.66
N GLU A 204 2.01 -15.73 18.61
CA GLU A 204 1.88 -16.01 20.05
C GLU A 204 0.41 -15.99 20.51
N ALA A 205 -0.38 -15.02 20.06
CA ALA A 205 -1.81 -14.92 20.36
C ALA A 205 -2.71 -15.64 19.34
N GLY A 206 -2.17 -16.58 18.57
CA GLY A 206 -2.91 -17.43 17.62
C GLY A 206 -3.69 -18.55 18.31
N PRO A 207 -3.04 -19.41 19.13
CA PRO A 207 -3.70 -20.51 19.83
C PRO A 207 -4.87 -20.07 20.71
N ASP A 208 -4.73 -18.93 21.40
CA ASP A 208 -5.79 -18.32 22.24
C ASP A 208 -7.06 -17.95 21.46
N ARG A 209 -6.99 -17.89 20.12
CA ARG A 209 -8.11 -17.61 19.21
C ARG A 209 -8.66 -18.86 18.52
N GLY A 210 -8.11 -20.03 18.85
CA GLY A 210 -8.41 -21.29 18.17
C GLY A 210 -7.73 -21.46 16.81
N ASN A 211 -6.78 -20.60 16.44
CA ASN A 211 -6.03 -20.78 15.20
C ASN A 211 -5.14 -22.04 15.30
N PRO A 212 -5.08 -22.90 14.27
CA PRO A 212 -4.18 -24.06 14.28
C PRO A 212 -2.72 -23.59 14.25
N THR A 213 -1.86 -24.28 15.01
CA THR A 213 -0.43 -23.95 15.12
C THR A 213 0.30 -24.21 13.80
N PRO A 214 0.91 -23.20 13.15
CA PRO A 214 1.70 -23.42 11.95
C PRO A 214 2.97 -24.23 12.24
N LYS A 215 3.34 -25.16 11.35
CA LYS A 215 4.56 -25.98 11.47
C LYS A 215 5.84 -25.16 11.65
N PHE A 216 5.90 -23.99 11.02
CA PHE A 216 7.04 -23.07 11.05
C PHE A 216 6.82 -21.84 11.95
N ALA A 217 5.97 -21.96 13.00
CA ALA A 217 5.61 -20.87 13.91
C ALA A 217 6.79 -19.97 14.36
N THR A 218 7.93 -20.56 14.75
CA THR A 218 9.13 -19.81 15.17
C THR A 218 9.74 -18.96 14.06
N SER A 219 9.75 -19.47 12.81
CA SER A 219 10.20 -18.71 11.64
C SER A 219 9.23 -17.58 11.33
N LEU A 220 7.94 -17.90 11.21
CA LEU A 220 6.85 -16.96 10.95
C LEU A 220 6.81 -15.81 11.97
N ALA A 221 7.11 -16.07 13.25
CA ALA A 221 7.18 -15.06 14.30
C ALA A 221 8.30 -14.03 14.06
N GLY A 222 9.46 -14.44 13.53
CA GLY A 222 10.58 -13.55 13.23
C GLY A 222 10.54 -12.89 11.85
N ALA A 223 9.58 -13.26 11.00
CA ALA A 223 9.68 -13.08 9.55
C ALA A 223 9.17 -11.74 8.99
N GLY A 224 8.36 -10.98 9.75
CA GLY A 224 7.80 -9.69 9.32
C GLY A 224 6.80 -9.80 8.16
N SER A 225 6.86 -8.85 7.22
CA SER A 225 6.06 -8.79 5.99
C SER A 225 6.94 -8.77 4.72
N GLY A 226 6.34 -8.96 3.54
CA GLY A 226 7.10 -9.17 2.29
C GLY A 226 6.35 -9.94 1.21
N GLY A 227 7.10 -10.43 0.23
CA GLY A 227 6.54 -10.88 -1.05
C GLY A 227 6.01 -9.72 -1.89
N LEU A 228 5.48 -10.01 -3.08
CA LEU A 228 5.08 -8.99 -4.07
C LEU A 228 4.00 -8.00 -3.57
N PHE A 229 3.25 -8.34 -2.51
CA PHE A 229 2.14 -7.53 -1.98
C PHE A 229 2.23 -7.24 -0.47
N GLY A 230 3.40 -7.43 0.15
CA GLY A 230 3.65 -7.07 1.55
C GLY A 230 2.86 -7.90 2.59
N ALA A 231 2.57 -9.18 2.32
CA ALA A 231 1.76 -10.01 3.21
C ALA A 231 2.52 -10.39 4.49
N LEU A 232 1.97 -10.05 5.66
CA LEU A 232 2.54 -10.39 6.98
C LEU A 232 2.57 -11.92 7.18
N ALA A 233 3.66 -12.47 7.72
CA ALA A 233 3.87 -13.92 7.81
C ALA A 233 2.74 -14.76 8.43
N PRO A 234 2.09 -14.36 9.54
CA PRO A 234 0.99 -15.14 10.13
C PRO A 234 -0.27 -15.10 9.26
N TYR A 235 -0.43 -14.05 8.43
CA TYR A 235 -1.52 -14.00 7.46
C TYR A 235 -1.33 -15.04 6.35
N VAL A 236 -0.09 -15.27 5.89
CA VAL A 236 0.20 -16.32 4.88
C VAL A 236 -0.16 -17.71 5.43
N ALA A 237 0.31 -18.05 6.64
CA ALA A 237 0.03 -19.34 7.26
C ALA A 237 -1.46 -19.61 7.51
N TRP A 238 -2.22 -18.57 7.88
CA TRP A 238 -3.67 -18.65 8.12
C TRP A 238 -4.52 -18.09 6.97
N THR A 239 -3.97 -18.00 5.76
CA THR A 239 -4.74 -17.62 4.55
C THR A 239 -5.80 -18.69 4.31
N GLY A 240 -7.07 -18.33 4.45
CA GLY A 240 -8.19 -19.27 4.32
C GLY A 240 -8.66 -19.96 5.60
N LEU A 241 -8.19 -19.51 6.78
CA LEU A 241 -8.75 -19.93 8.08
C LEU A 241 -10.27 -19.74 8.16
N ASP A 242 -10.81 -18.70 7.51
CA ASP A 242 -12.24 -18.41 7.43
C ASP A 242 -13.00 -19.22 6.33
N GLU A 243 -12.34 -20.21 5.73
CA GLU A 243 -12.91 -21.18 4.77
C GLU A 243 -12.49 -22.64 5.07
N ASP A 244 -11.98 -22.90 6.29
CA ASP A 244 -11.41 -24.20 6.72
C ASP A 244 -10.34 -24.79 5.78
N PHE A 245 -9.66 -23.93 5.00
CA PHE A 245 -8.69 -24.32 3.98
C PHE A 245 -7.44 -23.45 4.03
N MET A 246 -6.41 -23.92 4.74
CA MET A 246 -5.14 -23.20 4.94
C MET A 246 -3.98 -23.90 4.21
N PRO A 247 -3.83 -23.69 2.88
CA PRO A 247 -2.85 -24.42 2.06
C PRO A 247 -1.38 -24.15 2.41
N TYR A 248 -1.10 -23.12 3.22
CA TYR A 248 0.25 -22.69 3.59
C TYR A 248 0.54 -22.80 5.11
N LEU A 249 -0.33 -23.46 5.88
CA LEU A 249 -0.15 -23.66 7.34
C LEU A 249 1.16 -24.39 7.67
N ASP A 250 1.54 -25.35 6.82
CA ASP A 250 2.75 -26.16 6.95
C ASP A 250 3.93 -25.65 6.10
N ALA A 251 3.84 -24.43 5.55
CA ALA A 251 4.88 -23.79 4.76
C ALA A 251 5.71 -22.81 5.60
N ASP A 252 6.99 -22.63 5.22
CA ASP A 252 7.85 -21.58 5.77
C ASP A 252 7.64 -20.27 4.98
N TYR A 253 7.99 -19.12 5.57
CA TYR A 253 7.70 -17.79 5.02
C TYR A 253 8.45 -17.46 3.71
N THR A 254 9.38 -18.32 3.29
CA THR A 254 9.97 -18.32 1.94
C THR A 254 8.93 -18.55 0.83
N ILE A 255 7.80 -19.20 1.14
CA ILE A 255 6.73 -19.50 0.18
C ILE A 255 6.11 -18.26 -0.49
N VAL A 256 6.13 -17.09 0.17
CA VAL A 256 5.58 -15.84 -0.38
C VAL A 256 6.51 -15.13 -1.39
N GLU A 257 7.72 -15.66 -1.63
CA GLU A 257 8.60 -15.22 -2.75
C GLU A 257 8.19 -15.80 -4.10
N ASP A 258 7.24 -16.75 -4.11
CA ASP A 258 6.46 -17.12 -5.28
C ASP A 258 5.32 -16.10 -5.47
N PRO A 259 5.31 -15.33 -6.58
CA PRO A 259 4.24 -14.39 -6.89
C PRO A 259 2.85 -15.05 -6.99
N ILE A 260 2.74 -16.33 -7.33
CA ILE A 260 1.46 -17.06 -7.34
C ILE A 260 0.89 -17.12 -5.93
N VAL A 261 1.67 -17.58 -4.96
CA VAL A 261 1.29 -17.64 -3.55
C VAL A 261 0.99 -16.24 -3.02
N ALA A 262 1.84 -15.26 -3.33
CA ALA A 262 1.63 -13.87 -2.93
C ALA A 262 0.31 -13.31 -3.48
N ALA A 263 -0.03 -13.57 -4.74
CA ALA A 263 -1.28 -13.12 -5.36
C ALA A 263 -2.51 -13.81 -4.78
N ILE A 264 -2.42 -15.11 -4.43
CA ILE A 264 -3.48 -15.86 -3.76
C ILE A 264 -3.78 -15.27 -2.37
N CYS A 265 -2.74 -15.02 -1.56
CA CYS A 265 -2.87 -14.35 -0.27
C CYS A 265 -3.44 -12.93 -0.42
N ALA A 266 -2.95 -12.16 -1.40
CA ALA A 266 -3.42 -10.81 -1.68
C ALA A 266 -4.91 -10.78 -2.09
N ALA A 267 -5.36 -11.71 -2.94
CA ALA A 267 -6.75 -11.86 -3.33
C ALA A 267 -7.64 -12.21 -2.13
N LYS A 268 -7.23 -13.16 -1.28
CA LYS A 268 -7.99 -13.50 -0.07
C LYS A 268 -8.03 -12.33 0.94
N TYR A 269 -7.00 -11.49 0.99
CA TYR A 269 -7.00 -10.31 1.86
C TYR A 269 -7.94 -9.22 1.34
N TYR A 270 -7.91 -8.95 0.03
CA TYR A 270 -8.88 -8.09 -0.65
C TYR A 270 -10.32 -8.54 -0.38
N GLN A 271 -10.62 -9.83 -0.60
CA GLN A 271 -11.94 -10.41 -0.33
C GLN A 271 -12.38 -10.15 1.11
N ARG A 272 -11.53 -10.45 2.10
CA ARG A 272 -11.85 -10.24 3.52
C ARG A 272 -12.09 -8.77 3.87
N ILE A 273 -11.39 -7.83 3.23
CA ILE A 273 -11.62 -6.39 3.43
C ILE A 273 -12.99 -6.00 2.83
N VAL A 274 -13.24 -6.35 1.58
CA VAL A 274 -14.46 -5.96 0.84
C VAL A 274 -15.72 -6.62 1.41
N THR A 275 -15.65 -7.88 1.87
CA THR A 275 -16.81 -8.61 2.44
C THR A 275 -17.12 -8.22 3.89
N PHE A 276 -16.12 -8.00 4.75
CA PHE A 276 -16.35 -7.89 6.21
C PHE A 276 -16.30 -6.45 6.77
N TYR A 277 -15.99 -5.44 5.95
CA TYR A 277 -15.91 -4.04 6.37
C TYR A 277 -16.91 -3.17 5.58
N PRO A 278 -18.18 -3.04 6.02
CA PRO A 278 -19.17 -2.22 5.32
C PRO A 278 -18.77 -0.74 5.23
N THR A 279 -17.85 -0.27 6.09
CA THR A 279 -17.24 1.06 6.01
C THR A 279 -16.37 1.29 4.77
N VAL A 280 -16.15 0.29 3.92
CA VAL A 280 -15.57 0.48 2.57
C VAL A 280 -16.47 1.37 1.71
N PHE A 281 -17.79 1.11 1.69
CA PHE A 281 -18.74 1.68 0.74
C PHE A 281 -19.45 2.92 1.29
N ALA A 282 -18.86 4.12 1.11
CA ALA A 282 -19.35 5.31 1.82
C ALA A 282 -20.69 5.89 1.31
N SER A 283 -21.11 5.55 0.08
CA SER A 283 -22.38 6.01 -0.52
C SER A 283 -23.48 4.95 -0.51
N GLY A 284 -23.19 3.72 -0.04
CA GLY A 284 -24.05 2.54 -0.21
C GLY A 284 -24.00 1.91 -1.61
N THR A 285 -23.50 2.63 -2.62
CA THR A 285 -23.29 2.13 -3.99
C THR A 285 -21.79 2.05 -4.27
N PRO A 286 -21.22 0.87 -4.58
CA PRO A 286 -19.79 0.74 -4.85
C PRO A 286 -19.29 1.71 -5.93
N ALA A 287 -18.28 2.51 -5.58
CA ALA A 287 -17.62 3.46 -6.48
C ALA A 287 -16.12 3.17 -6.61
N PRO A 288 -15.44 3.61 -7.70
CA PRO A 288 -13.98 3.49 -7.84
C PRO A 288 -13.21 4.04 -6.63
N GLU A 289 -13.69 5.14 -6.05
CA GLU A 289 -13.10 5.82 -4.89
C GLU A 289 -13.13 4.98 -3.60
N ASP A 290 -14.01 3.98 -3.48
CA ASP A 290 -14.02 3.11 -2.30
C ASP A 290 -12.77 2.21 -2.26
N ASN A 291 -12.01 2.07 -3.37
CA ASN A 291 -10.69 1.45 -3.36
C ASN A 291 -9.69 2.17 -2.42
N TYR A 292 -9.84 3.48 -2.15
CA TYR A 292 -9.04 4.15 -1.11
C TYR A 292 -9.31 3.57 0.29
N ARG A 293 -10.54 3.12 0.56
CA ARG A 293 -10.91 2.47 1.83
C ARG A 293 -10.54 0.99 1.85
N VAL A 294 -10.55 0.30 0.71
CA VAL A 294 -9.92 -1.02 0.60
C VAL A 294 -8.42 -0.92 0.91
N ARG A 295 -7.72 0.10 0.40
CA ARG A 295 -6.31 0.37 0.69
C ARG A 295 -6.08 0.79 2.16
N LEU A 296 -7.02 1.51 2.79
CA LEU A 296 -7.00 1.76 4.24
C LEU A 296 -7.15 0.46 5.03
N GLY A 297 -8.09 -0.41 4.64
CA GLY A 297 -8.25 -1.74 5.23
C GLY A 297 -7.01 -2.59 5.08
N TRP A 298 -6.31 -2.50 3.94
CA TRP A 298 -5.04 -3.19 3.71
C TRP A 298 -3.99 -2.81 4.75
N ALA A 299 -3.82 -1.52 5.00
CA ALA A 299 -2.83 -0.97 5.93
C ALA A 299 -3.27 -1.06 7.40
N SER A 300 -4.56 -0.95 7.71
CA SER A 300 -5.12 -1.11 9.04
C SER A 300 -6.63 -1.38 9.04
N PRO A 301 -7.06 -2.65 9.17
CA PRO A 301 -8.48 -2.99 9.30
C PRO A 301 -9.14 -2.37 10.54
N ASN A 302 -8.37 -2.11 11.59
CA ASN A 302 -8.83 -1.44 12.81
C ASN A 302 -9.20 0.03 12.56
N GLU A 303 -8.40 0.78 11.81
CA GLU A 303 -8.71 2.18 11.50
C GLU A 303 -9.82 2.27 10.43
N LEU A 304 -9.89 1.35 9.46
CA LEU A 304 -11.05 1.23 8.56
C LEU A 304 -12.37 1.02 9.32
N LYS A 305 -12.35 0.34 10.47
CA LYS A 305 -13.54 0.18 11.33
C LYS A 305 -13.84 1.40 12.22
N LYS A 306 -12.82 2.16 12.64
CA LYS A 306 -12.95 3.22 13.67
C LYS A 306 -12.98 4.64 13.12
N ASP A 307 -12.19 4.93 12.10
CA ASP A 307 -12.03 6.25 11.49
C ASP A 307 -11.77 6.14 9.97
N PRO A 308 -12.78 5.71 9.18
CA PRO A 308 -12.66 5.49 7.73
C PRO A 308 -12.53 6.77 6.88
N ALA A 309 -12.28 7.93 7.50
CA ALA A 309 -12.16 9.23 6.83
C ALA A 309 -11.04 10.14 7.39
N GLY A 310 -10.50 9.84 8.56
CA GLY A 310 -9.54 10.69 9.27
C GLY A 310 -8.09 10.58 8.82
N LYS A 311 -7.15 10.88 9.73
CA LYS A 311 -5.76 11.19 9.38
C LYS A 311 -5.04 10.06 8.64
N LEU A 312 -5.28 8.80 9.01
CA LEU A 312 -4.67 7.67 8.30
C LEU A 312 -5.32 7.46 6.92
N PHE A 313 -6.64 7.65 6.78
CA PHE A 313 -7.31 7.60 5.47
C PHE A 313 -6.72 8.64 4.51
N GLN A 314 -6.59 9.90 4.93
CA GLN A 314 -6.01 10.95 4.08
C GLN A 314 -4.57 10.63 3.67
N ALA A 315 -3.74 10.12 4.60
CA ALA A 315 -2.37 9.72 4.32
C ALA A 315 -2.27 8.49 3.39
N VAL A 316 -3.22 7.54 3.50
CA VAL A 316 -3.33 6.40 2.59
C VAL A 316 -3.81 6.84 1.21
N LYS A 317 -4.79 7.74 1.14
CA LYS A 317 -5.31 8.30 -0.12
C LYS A 317 -4.20 9.01 -0.90
N GLY A 318 -3.46 9.93 -0.27
CA GLY A 318 -2.36 10.64 -0.92
C GLY A 318 -1.28 9.70 -1.48
N ARG A 319 -0.90 8.65 -0.74
CA ARG A 319 0.00 7.62 -1.27
C ARG A 319 -0.62 6.84 -2.43
N MET A 320 -1.91 6.49 -2.36
CA MET A 320 -2.59 5.83 -3.47
C MET A 320 -2.65 6.73 -4.71
N ASP A 321 -2.83 8.05 -4.56
CA ASP A 321 -2.77 9.03 -5.65
C ASP A 321 -1.36 9.07 -6.30
N GLU A 322 -0.30 9.06 -5.50
CA GLU A 322 1.10 8.94 -5.96
C GLU A 322 1.31 7.63 -6.75
N ASP A 323 0.89 6.47 -6.22
CA ASP A 323 1.06 5.16 -6.87
C ASP A 323 0.28 5.05 -8.18
N LEU A 324 -0.94 5.60 -8.22
CA LEU A 324 -1.73 5.69 -9.45
C LEU A 324 -1.00 6.53 -10.50
N ALA A 325 -0.47 7.70 -10.11
CA ALA A 325 0.30 8.56 -11.00
C ALA A 325 1.61 7.89 -11.49
N GLU A 326 2.34 7.18 -10.62
CA GLU A 326 3.55 6.41 -11.00
C GLU A 326 3.26 5.30 -12.02
N LEU A 327 2.07 4.71 -11.99
CA LEU A 327 1.65 3.67 -12.93
C LEU A 327 1.02 4.25 -14.22
N GLY A 328 0.65 5.53 -14.20
CA GLY A 328 -0.08 6.17 -15.29
C GLY A 328 -1.57 5.85 -15.30
N LEU A 329 -2.15 5.66 -14.10
CA LEU A 329 -3.55 5.35 -13.79
C LEU A 329 -4.23 6.51 -13.05
N LYS A 330 -5.55 6.44 -12.95
CA LYS A 330 -6.40 7.26 -12.08
C LYS A 330 -7.27 6.36 -11.21
N ILE A 331 -7.84 6.92 -10.14
CA ILE A 331 -8.79 6.17 -9.29
C ILE A 331 -9.99 5.66 -10.09
N THR A 332 -10.46 6.46 -11.04
CA THR A 332 -11.58 6.15 -11.96
C THR A 332 -11.32 4.98 -12.90
N ASP A 333 -10.06 4.57 -13.05
CA ASP A 333 -9.69 3.48 -13.97
C ASP A 333 -9.75 2.11 -13.25
N LEU A 334 -9.71 2.12 -11.91
CA LEU A 334 -9.95 0.95 -11.07
C LEU A 334 -11.47 0.71 -10.99
N PRO A 335 -11.97 -0.50 -11.26
CA PRO A 335 -13.39 -0.80 -11.04
C PRO A 335 -13.79 -0.63 -9.57
N PRO A 336 -15.08 -0.37 -9.27
CA PRO A 336 -15.60 -0.41 -7.91
C PRO A 336 -15.24 -1.72 -7.18
N PRO A 337 -14.98 -1.70 -5.86
CA PRO A 337 -14.65 -2.91 -5.13
C PRO A 337 -15.80 -3.93 -5.13
N ASP A 338 -15.51 -5.16 -5.55
CA ASP A 338 -16.47 -6.27 -5.51
C ASP A 338 -15.78 -7.58 -5.09
N ALA A 339 -16.46 -8.33 -4.23
CA ALA A 339 -16.09 -9.67 -3.79
C ALA A 339 -17.25 -10.68 -3.87
N SER A 340 -18.42 -10.26 -4.39
CA SER A 340 -19.66 -11.05 -4.44
C SER A 340 -19.53 -12.34 -5.28
N ARG A 341 -18.54 -12.40 -6.19
CA ARG A 341 -18.30 -13.51 -7.10
C ARG A 341 -17.17 -14.45 -6.69
N TRP A 342 -16.54 -14.22 -5.53
CA TRP A 342 -15.44 -15.02 -4.99
C TRP A 342 -15.81 -16.52 -4.93
N PRO A 343 -15.09 -17.42 -5.63
CA PRO A 343 -15.45 -18.84 -5.72
C PRO A 343 -14.89 -19.71 -4.57
N GLY A 344 -14.35 -19.10 -3.53
CA GLY A 344 -13.60 -19.77 -2.47
C GLY A 344 -12.11 -19.88 -2.80
N LEU A 345 -11.27 -19.78 -1.76
CA LEU A 345 -9.81 -19.86 -1.84
C LEU A 345 -9.34 -21.16 -2.50
N LYS A 346 -10.00 -22.28 -2.22
CA LYS A 346 -9.66 -23.57 -2.83
C LYS A 346 -9.79 -23.54 -4.35
N ALA A 347 -10.85 -22.95 -4.89
CA ALA A 347 -11.03 -22.81 -6.33
C ALA A 347 -9.98 -21.88 -6.96
N VAL A 348 -9.60 -20.81 -6.25
CA VAL A 348 -8.53 -19.89 -6.66
C VAL A 348 -7.17 -20.58 -6.68
N VAL A 349 -6.82 -21.33 -5.63
CA VAL A 349 -5.57 -22.11 -5.55
C VAL A 349 -5.48 -23.14 -6.66
N GLU A 350 -6.56 -23.89 -6.93
CA GLU A 350 -6.57 -24.86 -8.04
C GLU A 350 -6.43 -24.18 -9.42
N GLY A 351 -7.13 -23.06 -9.65
CA GLY A 351 -7.04 -22.33 -10.92
C GLY A 351 -5.63 -21.80 -11.21
N MET A 352 -4.98 -21.21 -10.21
CA MET A 352 -3.63 -20.64 -10.36
C MET A 352 -2.54 -21.67 -10.68
N LYS A 353 -2.73 -22.97 -10.40
CA LYS A 353 -1.74 -24.03 -10.74
C LYS A 353 -1.45 -24.14 -12.24
N SER A 354 -2.34 -23.63 -13.09
CA SER A 354 -2.19 -23.62 -14.54
C SER A 354 -1.32 -22.48 -15.08
N LEU A 355 -0.98 -21.49 -14.25
CA LEU A 355 -0.21 -20.32 -14.67
C LEU A 355 1.29 -20.66 -14.78
N THR A 356 1.84 -20.59 -15.99
CA THR A 356 3.28 -20.63 -16.21
C THR A 356 3.93 -19.31 -15.79
N PRO A 357 4.94 -19.31 -14.89
CA PRO A 357 5.67 -18.09 -14.51
C PRO A 357 6.33 -17.37 -15.69
N THR A 358 6.15 -16.05 -15.77
CA THR A 358 6.79 -15.17 -16.78
C THR A 358 7.84 -14.21 -16.22
N TRP A 359 7.91 -14.10 -14.90
CA TRP A 359 8.91 -13.33 -14.14
C TRP A 359 10.19 -14.15 -13.91
N LYS A 360 11.27 -13.47 -13.49
CA LYS A 360 12.59 -14.07 -13.20
C LYS A 360 12.92 -14.02 -11.70
#